data_AF-A0A957K1F1-F1
#
_entry.id   AF-A0A957K1F1-F1
#
_cell.length_a   1.000
_cell.length_b   1.000
_cell.length_c   1.000
_cell.angle_alpha   90.00
_cell.angle_beta   90.00
_cell.angle_gamma   90.00
#
_symmetry.space_group_name_H-M   'P 1'
#
loop_
_entity.id
_entity.type
_entity.pdbx_description
1 polymer ?
#
loop_
_entity_poly.entity_id
_entity_poly.type
_entity_poly.pdbx_seq_one_letter_code
_entity_poly.pdbx_strand_id
1 'polypeptide(L)'
;MNNKRKFPESVRFAAIGWLAGMVSTIALGLLWPIFLPAIVNVQHYYESGPSLLGIIGLMLAWATPAALVGGFIGGRLSLEGGSRSQRLFAILFGIILALPCAGFGYWSFTGE
;
A
#
# COMPACT_ATOMS: atom_id res chain seq x y z
N MET A 1 6.28 39.68 -1.11
CA MET A 1 6.90 38.33 -0.99
C MET A 1 5.80 37.30 -0.89
N ASN A 2 5.47 36.63 -2.00
CA ASN A 2 4.33 35.72 -2.10
C ASN A 2 4.80 34.31 -1.69
N ASN A 3 4.71 34.00 -0.41
CA ASN A 3 5.14 32.71 0.17
C ASN A 3 4.07 31.65 -0.15
N LYS A 4 3.95 31.27 -1.43
CA LYS A 4 3.16 30.10 -1.83
C LYS A 4 3.83 28.90 -1.16
N ARG A 5 3.18 28.33 -0.14
CA ARG A 5 3.58 27.07 0.50
C ARG A 5 3.65 25.99 -0.58
N LYS A 6 4.79 25.89 -1.28
CA LYS A 6 5.10 24.77 -2.17
C LYS A 6 5.28 23.58 -1.22
N PHE A 7 4.28 22.70 -1.17
CA PHE A 7 4.47 21.40 -0.52
C PHE A 7 5.80 20.81 -1.03
N PRO A 8 6.70 20.37 -0.14
CA PRO A 8 7.96 19.78 -0.58
C PRO A 8 7.64 18.65 -1.56
N GLU A 9 8.34 18.59 -2.69
CA GLU A 9 8.08 17.55 -3.70
C GLU A 9 8.16 16.15 -3.11
N SER A 10 9.03 15.96 -2.12
CA SER A 10 9.14 14.72 -1.34
C SER A 10 7.84 14.33 -0.62
N VAL A 11 7.08 15.29 -0.09
CA VAL A 11 5.78 15.02 0.56
C VAL A 11 4.74 14.63 -0.47
N ARG A 12 4.79 15.24 -1.67
CA ARG A 12 3.90 14.85 -2.78
C ARG A 12 4.16 13.42 -3.23
N PHE A 13 5.42 13.02 -3.38
CA PHE A 13 5.76 11.64 -3.76
C PHE A 13 5.42 10.63 -2.67
N ALA A 14 5.65 10.97 -1.40
CA ALA A 14 5.20 10.15 -0.28
C ALA A 14 3.67 9.95 -0.30
N ALA A 15 2.89 11.00 -0.54
CA ALA A 15 1.43 10.91 -0.65
C ALA A 15 0.98 10.05 -1.84
N ILE A 16 1.65 10.17 -2.99
CA ILE A 16 1.37 9.35 -4.18
C ILE A 16 1.65 7.88 -3.91
N GLY A 17 2.82 7.56 -3.34
CA GLY A 17 3.17 6.18 -2.99
C GLY A 17 2.26 5.61 -1.91
N TRP A 18 1.84 6.42 -0.94
CA TRP A 18 0.87 6.05 0.08
C TRP A 18 -0.50 5.72 -0.52
N LEU A 19 -1.04 6.59 -1.38
CA LEU A 19 -2.31 6.32 -2.08
C LEU A 19 -2.24 5.05 -2.92
N ALA A 20 -1.15 4.87 -3.68
CA ALA A 20 -0.93 3.66 -4.46
C ALA A 20 -0.89 2.41 -3.57
N GLY A 21 -0.12 2.46 -2.47
CA GLY A 21 -0.04 1.39 -1.48
C GLY A 21 -1.40 1.06 -0.87
N MET A 22 -2.19 2.06 -0.48
CA MET A 22 -3.54 1.85 0.07
C MET A 22 -4.49 1.18 -0.93
N VAL A 23 -4.52 1.66 -2.17
CA VAL A 23 -5.35 1.05 -3.22
C VAL A 23 -4.92 -0.40 -3.47
N SER A 24 -3.61 -0.66 -3.52
CA SER A 24 -3.08 -2.01 -3.67
C SER A 24 -3.39 -2.90 -2.47
N THR A 25 -3.35 -2.40 -1.24
CA THR A 25 -3.73 -3.15 -0.03
C THR A 25 -5.21 -3.50 -0.01
N ILE A 26 -6.09 -2.59 -0.45
CA ILE A 26 -7.54 -2.84 -0.56
C ILE A 26 -7.79 -3.88 -1.66
N ALA A 27 -7.21 -3.67 -2.85
CA ALA A 27 -7.34 -4.60 -3.96
C ALA A 27 -6.84 -5.99 -3.58
N LEU A 28 -5.70 -6.07 -2.88
CA LEU A 28 -5.16 -7.32 -2.38
C LEU A 28 -6.14 -8.01 -1.43
N GLY A 29 -6.73 -7.29 -0.47
CA GLY A 29 -7.74 -7.86 0.43
C GLY A 29 -8.95 -8.39 -0.33
N LEU A 30 -9.60 -7.56 -1.14
CA LEU A 30 -10.82 -7.95 -1.86
C LEU A 30 -10.59 -9.11 -2.86
N LEU A 31 -9.39 -9.21 -3.43
CA LEU A 31 -9.03 -10.23 -4.42
C LEU A 31 -8.17 -11.36 -3.84
N TRP A 32 -7.90 -11.35 -2.53
CA TRP A 32 -7.05 -12.32 -1.83
C TRP A 32 -7.44 -13.78 -2.11
N PRO A 33 -8.72 -14.19 -1.97
CA PRO A 33 -9.14 -15.57 -2.26
C PRO A 33 -9.03 -15.94 -3.75
N ILE A 34 -8.97 -14.97 -4.66
CA ILE A 34 -8.84 -15.21 -6.11
C ILE A 34 -7.37 -15.46 -6.47
N PHE A 35 -6.45 -14.67 -5.91
CA PHE A 35 -5.01 -14.79 -6.23
C PHE A 35 -4.33 -15.94 -5.49
N LEU A 36 -4.76 -16.25 -4.27
CA LEU A 36 -4.13 -17.27 -3.41
C LEU A 36 -5.14 -18.27 -2.84
N PRO A 37 -5.95 -18.94 -3.67
CA PRO A 37 -7.02 -19.84 -3.20
C PRO A 37 -6.50 -21.01 -2.35
N ALA A 38 -5.25 -21.45 -2.55
CA ALA A 38 -4.64 -22.53 -1.79
C ALA A 38 -4.18 -22.13 -0.38
N ILE A 39 -4.06 -20.83 -0.11
CA ILE A 39 -3.56 -20.28 1.15
C ILE A 39 -4.71 -19.67 1.98
N VAL A 40 -5.87 -19.40 1.38
CA VAL A 40 -6.99 -18.71 2.03
C VAL A 40 -8.05 -19.69 2.49
N ASN A 41 -8.28 -19.76 3.79
CA ASN A 41 -9.44 -20.42 4.34
C ASN A 41 -10.68 -19.51 4.17
N VAL A 42 -11.53 -19.86 3.21
CA VAL A 42 -12.70 -19.07 2.82
C VAL A 42 -13.71 -18.94 3.98
N GLN A 43 -13.76 -19.90 4.91
CA GLN A 43 -14.65 -19.84 6.07
C GLN A 43 -14.25 -18.72 7.04
N HIS A 44 -12.96 -18.49 7.25
CA HIS A 44 -12.45 -17.34 8.02
C HIS A 44 -12.73 -15.99 7.33
N TYR A 45 -13.02 -16.00 6.04
CA TYR A 45 -13.33 -14.82 5.23
C TYR A 45 -14.79 -14.38 5.32
N TYR A 46 -15.72 -15.32 5.47
CA TYR A 46 -17.17 -15.06 5.36
C TYR A 46 -18.00 -15.45 6.59
N GLU A 47 -17.54 -16.37 7.45
CA GLU A 47 -18.41 -17.01 8.44
C GLU A 47 -17.90 -16.93 9.89
N SER A 48 -16.59 -16.97 10.14
CA SER A 48 -16.06 -17.00 11.51
C SER A 48 -14.73 -16.23 11.65
N GLY A 49 -14.78 -14.95 12.01
CA GLY A 49 -13.57 -14.13 12.22
C GLY A 49 -13.86 -12.63 12.35
N PRO A 50 -12.82 -11.78 12.52
CA PRO A 50 -12.94 -10.33 12.41
C PRO A 50 -13.53 -9.97 11.04
N SER A 51 -14.45 -9.00 10.99
CA SER A 51 -15.05 -8.59 9.71
C SER A 51 -13.99 -8.24 8.67
N LEU A 52 -14.22 -8.62 7.41
CA LEU A 52 -13.30 -8.33 6.29
C LEU A 52 -12.88 -6.85 6.25
N LEU A 53 -13.84 -5.94 6.48
CA LEU A 53 -13.58 -4.50 6.55
C LEU A 53 -12.65 -4.13 7.72
N GLY A 54 -12.78 -4.81 8.85
CA GLY A 54 -11.88 -4.65 10.00
C GLY A 54 -10.45 -5.12 9.70
N ILE A 55 -10.30 -6.26 9.02
CA ILE A 55 -8.99 -6.77 8.58
C ILE A 55 -8.36 -5.78 7.59
N ILE A 56 -9.11 -5.35 6.56
CA ILE A 56 -8.63 -4.36 5.58
C ILE A 56 -8.23 -3.06 6.29
N GLY A 57 -9.04 -2.57 7.22
CA GLY A 57 -8.75 -1.36 7.99
C GLY A 57 -7.45 -1.47 8.81
N LEU A 58 -7.25 -2.61 9.48
CA LEU A 58 -6.02 -2.89 10.23
C LEU A 58 -4.81 -2.99 9.29
N MET A 59 -4.96 -3.65 8.14
CA MET A 59 -3.90 -3.78 7.14
C MET A 59 -3.54 -2.44 6.51
N LEU A 60 -4.51 -1.55 6.29
CA LEU A 60 -4.25 -0.19 5.84
C LEU A 60 -3.44 0.60 6.88
N ALA A 61 -3.79 0.49 8.15
CA ALA A 61 -3.03 1.13 9.23
C ALA A 61 -1.58 0.59 9.28
N TRP A 62 -1.40 -0.72 9.13
CA TRP A 62 -0.09 -1.38 9.15
C TRP A 62 0.77 -1.07 7.92
N ALA A 63 0.17 -1.05 6.73
CA ALA A 63 0.87 -0.79 5.47
C ALA A 63 1.15 0.70 5.21
N THR A 64 0.43 1.61 5.89
CA THR A 64 0.59 3.07 5.75
C THR A 64 2.02 3.56 5.91
N PRO A 65 2.76 3.26 7.00
CA PRO A 65 4.14 3.71 7.16
C PRO A 65 5.05 3.17 6.05
N ALA A 66 4.90 1.90 5.66
CA ALA A 66 5.67 1.30 4.59
C ALA A 66 5.41 1.97 3.23
N ALA A 67 4.14 2.25 2.91
CA ALA A 67 3.74 2.92 1.68
C ALA A 67 4.27 4.37 1.60
N LEU A 68 4.24 5.10 2.71
CA LEU A 68 4.79 6.46 2.82
C LEU A 68 6.31 6.47 2.60
N VAL A 69 7.04 5.56 3.25
CA VAL A 69 8.48 5.39 3.08
C VAL A 69 8.81 5.01 1.64
N GLY A 70 8.03 4.11 1.04
CA GLY A 70 8.18 3.70 -0.35
C GLY A 70 7.99 4.86 -1.32
N GLY A 71 6.93 5.64 -1.16
CA GLY A 71 6.68 6.84 -1.96
C GLY A 71 7.79 7.88 -1.84
N PHE A 72 8.32 8.08 -0.63
CA PHE A 72 9.44 8.99 -0.38
C PHE A 72 10.73 8.54 -1.07
N ILE A 73 11.09 7.26 -0.96
CA ILE A 73 12.29 6.69 -1.57
C ILE A 73 12.16 6.70 -3.10
N GLY A 74 11.03 6.23 -3.63
CA GLY A 74 10.75 6.19 -5.07
C GLY A 74 10.79 7.58 -5.72
N GLY A 75 10.28 8.61 -5.03
CA GLY A 75 10.36 9.99 -5.51
C GLY A 75 11.77 10.57 -5.62
N ARG A 76 12.75 9.98 -4.93
CA ARG A 76 14.16 10.42 -4.94
C ARG A 76 15.04 9.65 -5.94
N LEU A 77 14.59 8.49 -6.42
CA LEU A 77 15.40 7.60 -7.25
C LEU A 77 15.57 8.04 -8.70
N SER A 78 14.66 8.86 -9.24
CA SER A 78 14.77 9.32 -10.63
C SER A 78 15.14 10.79 -10.71
N LEU A 79 16.44 11.08 -10.71
CA LEU A 79 16.95 12.43 -10.96
C LEU A 79 17.08 12.72 -12.47
N GLU A 80 17.14 11.68 -13.31
CA GLU A 80 17.42 11.81 -14.75
C GLU A 80 16.16 11.73 -15.64
N GLY A 81 15.06 11.13 -15.16
CA GLY A 81 13.82 10.91 -15.95
C GLY A 81 12.75 12.00 -15.82
N GLY A 82 13.01 13.05 -15.04
CA GLY A 82 12.06 14.12 -14.76
C GLY A 82 10.86 13.70 -13.89
N SER A 83 9.89 14.62 -13.74
CA SER A 83 8.79 14.48 -12.76
C SER A 83 7.80 13.34 -13.04
N ARG A 84 7.78 12.77 -14.25
CA ARG A 84 6.93 11.61 -14.58
C ARG A 84 7.54 10.33 -14.03
N SER A 85 8.83 10.11 -14.27
CA SER A 85 9.54 8.93 -13.78
C SER A 85 9.56 8.90 -12.25
N GLN A 86 9.78 10.05 -11.59
CA GLN A 86 9.69 10.14 -10.12
C GLN A 86 8.33 9.72 -9.56
N ARG A 87 7.23 10.10 -10.22
CA ARG A 87 5.88 9.64 -9.82
C ARG A 87 5.73 8.14 -9.96
N LEU A 88 6.22 7.60 -11.07
CA LEU A 88 6.12 6.17 -11.38
C LEU A 88 6.92 5.35 -10.36
N PHE A 89 8.13 5.76 -10.01
CA PHE A 89 8.91 5.13 -8.95
C PHE A 89 8.28 5.30 -7.56
N ALA A 90 7.73 6.48 -7.24
CA ALA A 90 7.00 6.67 -5.98
C ALA A 90 5.80 5.71 -5.84
N ILE A 91 5.07 5.47 -6.94
CA ILE A 91 3.98 4.48 -6.99
C ILE A 91 4.54 3.09 -6.77
N LEU A 92 5.51 2.66 -7.58
CA LEU A 92 6.07 1.30 -7.52
C LEU A 92 6.65 0.98 -6.15
N PHE A 93 7.47 1.87 -5.59
CA PHE A 93 8.05 1.65 -4.26
C PHE A 93 7.01 1.70 -3.14
N GLY A 94 5.98 2.56 -3.27
CA GLY A 94 4.84 2.56 -2.35
C GLY A 94 4.13 1.21 -2.31
N ILE A 95 3.88 0.61 -3.49
CA ILE A 95 3.25 -0.70 -3.63
C ILE A 95 4.16 -1.82 -3.12
N ILE A 96 5.43 -1.84 -3.55
CA ILE A 96 6.41 -2.88 -3.23
C ILE A 96 6.65 -2.98 -1.72
N LEU A 97 6.61 -1.86 -0.99
CA LEU A 97 6.75 -1.88 0.47
C LEU A 97 5.43 -2.14 1.19
N ALA A 98 4.29 -1.68 0.65
CA ALA A 98 2.98 -1.88 1.27
C ALA A 98 2.50 -3.34 1.18
N LEU A 99 2.67 -3.98 0.01
CA LEU A 99 2.09 -5.29 -0.28
C LEU A 99 2.64 -6.43 0.59
N PRO A 100 3.96 -6.56 0.85
CA PRO A 100 4.47 -7.59 1.76
C PRO A 100 3.95 -7.42 3.18
N CYS A 101 3.87 -6.18 3.67
CA CYS A 101 3.33 -5.88 5.00
C CYS A 101 1.84 -6.25 5.10
N ALA A 102 1.04 -5.88 4.10
CA ALA A 102 -0.38 -6.23 4.05
C ALA A 102 -0.59 -7.75 3.83
N GLY A 103 0.20 -8.37 2.96
CA GLY A 103 0.11 -9.78 2.63
C GLY A 103 0.43 -10.67 3.83
N PHE A 104 1.46 -10.33 4.60
CA PHE A 104 1.75 -11.02 5.86
C PHE A 104 0.56 -10.95 6.83
N GLY A 105 -0.02 -9.76 7.02
CA GLY A 105 -1.13 -9.63 7.95
C GLY A 105 -2.41 -10.30 7.44
N TYR A 106 -2.76 -10.21 6.16
CA TYR A 106 -3.88 -10.98 5.59
C TYR A 106 -3.67 -12.48 5.79
N TRP A 107 -2.46 -12.99 5.53
CA TRP A 107 -2.15 -14.40 5.78
C TRP A 107 -2.34 -14.78 7.25
N SER A 108 -1.90 -13.96 8.22
CA SER A 108 -2.11 -14.25 9.65
C SER A 108 -3.57 -14.31 10.08
N PHE A 109 -4.49 -13.63 9.39
CA PHE A 109 -5.92 -13.65 9.72
C PHE A 109 -6.72 -14.68 8.93
N THR A 110 -6.22 -15.16 7.79
CA THR A 110 -7.01 -15.94 6.83
C THR A 110 -6.34 -17.24 6.39
N GLY A 111 -5.08 -17.46 6.76
CA GLY A 111 -4.26 -18.56 6.29
C GLY A 111 -4.14 -19.75 7.24
N GLU A 112 -4.66 -19.62 8.46
CA GLU A 112 -4.82 -20.71 9.42
C GLU A 112 -6.29 -21.16 9.47
#